data_AF-A0A7S0RBC5-F1
#
_entry.id   AF-A0A7S0RBC5-F1
#
_cell.length_a   1.000
_cell.length_b   1.000
_cell.length_c   1.000
_cell.angle_alpha   90.00
_cell.angle_beta   90.00
_cell.angle_gamma   90.00
#
_symmetry.space_group_name_H-M   'P 1'
#
loop_
_entity.id
_entity.type
_entity.pdbx_description
1 polymer ?
#
loop_
_entity_poly.entity_id
_entity_poly.type
_entity_poly.pdbx_seq_one_letter_code
_entity_poly.pdbx_strand_id
1 'polypeptide(L)'
;MACVAPSCSGIALPARPRPTMARRTFSMAASPLTARRAGFHGLKMGVERDTIVRNRRACVKVRSSDDSNGQTDSRVTLGSESAPVPQATQEMYSFEPEEIECVQPDEDGTCSLEEYESKQDFFRAFGVGAAVLLGAYILDLDWVESHQNTTMVLIFLLGYVGIIFEETVSFNKSGVALIMAAALWTTAAVSDPTGAVDSQLEEHLGEVGQIVFFLMGAMAIVETVDSHQGFKIVTDAIKTKNTTSLLWIIGWITFFMSSVLDNLTSTIVMISLLRKLIKDPEQRKFFGAVVVIAANAGGAWTPIGDVTTTMLWINGQISTFSTITDLFFPSVVSLLVPLALITALSDDVKGEQEESLVATESTFAPRGRLVFGAGVSALLFVPVFKGLTGLPPYLGMLCGLGSLWLLTDAIHFGEKDRATLKVPYALSRIDTQGILFFLGILLSIGCLDSAGILKELAVFLDNNLSSKELLATAIGAASALIDNVPLVAATMGMYDMADFPKDDKLWQLIAYCAGTGGSMLIIGSASGVAFMGLENAEFGWYAKKVTPWAAAGYFAGIGAYILQTNMLQGSSNVVAMLPAAADVVSSSLPL
;
A
#
# COMPACT_ATOMS: atom_id res chain seq x y z
N MET A 1 -27.02 49.83 23.71
CA MET A 1 -26.16 49.66 22.53
C MET A 1 -26.55 48.35 21.86
N ALA A 2 -27.48 48.43 20.93
CA ALA A 2 -27.93 47.33 20.09
C ALA A 2 -28.30 47.97 18.75
N CYS A 3 -27.44 47.81 17.75
CA CYS A 3 -27.69 48.28 16.40
C CYS A 3 -28.12 47.08 15.55
N VAL A 4 -29.40 47.13 15.17
CA VAL A 4 -30.06 46.34 14.16
C VAL A 4 -29.99 47.11 12.84
N ALA A 5 -29.64 46.44 11.73
CA ALA A 5 -30.10 46.68 10.34
C ALA A 5 -29.14 46.02 9.31
N PRO A 6 -29.55 45.76 8.05
CA PRO A 6 -30.90 45.42 7.58
C PRO A 6 -30.94 44.28 6.55
N SER A 7 -32.17 43.80 6.33
CA SER A 7 -32.61 42.97 5.21
C SER A 7 -32.39 43.66 3.86
N CYS A 8 -31.89 42.91 2.86
CA CYS A 8 -31.95 43.28 1.45
C CYS A 8 -32.80 42.26 0.68
N SER A 9 -33.88 42.79 0.12
CA SER A 9 -34.81 42.18 -0.81
C SER A 9 -34.23 42.09 -2.23
N GLY A 10 -34.51 40.96 -2.91
CA GLY A 10 -35.01 40.94 -4.28
C GLY A 10 -34.07 41.32 -5.41
N ILE A 11 -33.40 40.32 -5.99
CA ILE A 11 -33.09 40.30 -7.43
C ILE A 11 -33.59 38.96 -7.98
N ALA A 12 -34.66 39.04 -8.79
CA ALA A 12 -35.23 37.92 -9.53
C ALA A 12 -34.29 37.54 -10.69
N LEU A 13 -33.84 36.28 -10.72
CA LEU A 13 -33.19 35.69 -11.87
C LEU A 13 -34.24 35.02 -12.77
N PRO A 14 -34.21 35.19 -14.10
CA PRO A 14 -35.20 34.62 -14.99
C PRO A 14 -35.06 33.10 -15.07
N ALA A 15 -36.21 32.42 -15.01
CA ALA A 15 -36.35 30.98 -15.15
C ALA A 15 -35.73 30.47 -16.47
N ARG A 16 -34.80 29.53 -16.38
CA ARG A 16 -34.36 28.75 -17.55
C ARG A 16 -35.47 27.78 -17.97
N PRO A 17 -35.76 27.64 -19.27
CA PRO A 17 -36.82 26.76 -19.75
C PRO A 17 -36.42 25.29 -19.59
N ARG A 18 -37.40 24.46 -19.20
CA ARG A 18 -37.34 23.00 -19.18
C ARG A 18 -36.97 22.46 -20.58
N PRO A 19 -36.07 21.48 -20.71
CA PRO A 19 -35.94 20.75 -21.96
C PRO A 19 -37.18 19.86 -22.14
N THR A 20 -37.92 20.13 -23.21
CA THR A 20 -39.01 19.30 -23.73
C THR A 20 -38.50 17.90 -24.08
N MET A 21 -39.20 16.87 -23.57
CA MET A 21 -39.09 15.48 -24.04
C MET A 21 -39.28 15.43 -25.56
N ALA A 22 -38.21 15.09 -26.29
CA ALA A 22 -38.33 14.56 -27.64
C ALA A 22 -38.41 13.03 -27.53
N ARG A 23 -39.62 12.48 -27.62
CA ARG A 23 -39.86 11.06 -27.89
C ARG A 23 -39.18 10.70 -29.21
N ARG A 24 -38.06 9.97 -29.18
CA ARG A 24 -37.62 9.15 -30.31
C ARG A 24 -38.14 7.74 -30.11
N THR A 25 -39.30 7.48 -30.69
CA THR A 25 -39.80 6.13 -30.96
C THR A 25 -38.89 5.49 -32.01
N PHE A 26 -38.08 4.50 -31.62
CA PHE A 26 -37.51 3.55 -32.59
C PHE A 26 -38.52 2.43 -32.78
N SER A 27 -39.23 2.50 -33.91
CA SER A 27 -40.11 1.44 -34.41
C SER A 27 -39.25 0.31 -34.95
N MET A 28 -39.39 -0.89 -34.38
CA MET A 28 -39.07 -2.13 -35.07
C MET A 28 -39.91 -2.21 -36.35
N ALA A 29 -39.26 -2.40 -37.49
CA ALA A 29 -39.91 -2.83 -38.72
C ALA A 29 -39.05 -3.95 -39.32
N ALA A 30 -39.63 -5.15 -39.31
CA ALA A 30 -39.08 -6.36 -39.88
C ALA A 30 -39.42 -6.48 -41.38
N SER A 31 -38.60 -7.30 -42.05
CA SER A 31 -38.90 -8.12 -43.25
C SER A 31 -38.43 -7.58 -44.61
N PRO A 32 -38.37 -8.42 -45.67
CA PRO A 32 -37.43 -9.54 -45.90
C PRO A 32 -36.84 -9.47 -47.35
N LEU A 33 -35.96 -10.41 -47.76
CA LEU A 33 -35.94 -11.09 -49.09
C LEU A 33 -34.59 -11.72 -49.49
N THR A 34 -34.58 -13.06 -49.49
CA THR A 34 -34.20 -13.99 -50.59
C THR A 34 -32.89 -13.86 -51.39
N ALA A 35 -32.01 -14.84 -51.14
CA ALA A 35 -31.49 -15.88 -52.05
C ALA A 35 -31.41 -15.67 -53.59
N ARG A 36 -30.19 -15.83 -54.13
CA ARG A 36 -29.81 -16.75 -55.25
C ARG A 36 -28.26 -16.75 -55.39
N ARG A 37 -27.49 -17.83 -55.20
CA ARG A 37 -27.33 -19.17 -55.84
C ARG A 37 -26.15 -19.21 -56.84
N ALA A 38 -25.20 -20.12 -56.55
CA ALA A 38 -24.27 -20.88 -57.42
C ALA A 38 -22.82 -20.76 -56.89
N GLY A 39 -22.04 -21.81 -56.62
CA GLY A 39 -22.20 -23.25 -56.79
C GLY A 39 -20.81 -23.91 -56.76
N PHE A 40 -20.59 -24.78 -55.77
CA PHE A 40 -19.71 -25.97 -55.72
C PHE A 40 -18.46 -26.08 -56.61
N HIS A 41 -17.29 -26.36 -56.02
CA HIS A 41 -16.65 -27.70 -56.05
C HIS A 41 -15.51 -27.76 -54.99
N GLY A 42 -15.49 -28.82 -54.20
CA GLY A 42 -14.54 -29.00 -53.09
C GLY A 42 -13.28 -29.79 -53.45
N LEU A 43 -12.33 -29.87 -52.51
CA LEU A 43 -11.44 -31.02 -52.36
C LEU A 43 -10.68 -31.01 -51.01
N LYS A 44 -10.92 -32.11 -50.29
CA LYS A 44 -10.14 -32.89 -49.31
C LYS A 44 -8.86 -32.33 -48.67
N MET A 45 -8.76 -32.63 -47.37
CA MET A 45 -7.53 -32.78 -46.58
C MET A 45 -6.46 -33.61 -47.30
N GLY A 46 -5.21 -33.17 -47.18
CA GLY A 46 -4.00 -33.93 -47.47
C GLY A 46 -2.87 -33.47 -46.54
N VAL A 47 -2.38 -34.41 -45.73
CA VAL A 47 -1.13 -34.32 -44.96
C VAL A 47 0.03 -34.53 -45.93
N GLU A 48 1.00 -33.62 -46.01
CA GLU A 48 2.33 -33.96 -46.51
C GLU A 48 3.46 -33.02 -46.01
N ARG A 49 4.66 -33.61 -45.96
CA ARG A 49 5.89 -33.21 -45.27
C ARG A 49 6.74 -32.19 -46.03
N ASP A 50 7.62 -31.52 -45.26
CA ASP A 50 8.94 -30.95 -45.60
C ASP A 50 9.15 -30.18 -46.90
N THR A 51 9.59 -28.91 -46.80
CA THR A 51 10.76 -28.46 -47.59
C THR A 51 11.52 -27.32 -46.92
N ILE A 52 12.80 -27.62 -46.66
CA ILE A 52 13.91 -26.75 -46.28
C ILE A 52 14.24 -25.74 -47.41
N VAL A 53 14.46 -24.47 -47.07
CA VAL A 53 15.29 -23.56 -47.89
C VAL A 53 16.32 -22.86 -47.01
N ARG A 54 17.57 -23.31 -47.16
CA ARG A 54 18.80 -22.67 -46.70
C ARG A 54 19.00 -21.35 -47.44
N ASN A 55 19.52 -20.32 -46.77
CA ASN A 55 20.44 -19.41 -47.43
C ASN A 55 21.63 -19.02 -46.55
N ARG A 56 22.81 -19.14 -47.15
CA ARG A 56 24.15 -19.03 -46.55
C ARG A 56 24.55 -17.57 -46.36
N ARG A 57 25.28 -17.25 -45.28
CA ARG A 57 26.34 -16.23 -45.32
C ARG A 57 27.60 -16.68 -44.58
N ALA A 58 28.69 -16.13 -45.06
CA ALA A 58 30.02 -16.71 -45.08
C ALA A 58 30.84 -16.47 -43.82
N CYS A 59 31.74 -17.42 -43.60
CA CYS A 59 32.78 -17.47 -42.59
C CYS A 59 33.88 -16.44 -42.90
N VAL A 60 34.27 -15.62 -41.91
CA VAL A 60 35.58 -14.95 -41.88
C VAL A 60 36.25 -15.26 -40.55
N LYS A 61 37.41 -15.90 -40.68
CA LYS A 61 38.25 -16.46 -39.62
C LYS A 61 39.27 -15.39 -39.22
N VAL A 62 39.24 -14.90 -37.99
CA VAL A 62 40.32 -14.03 -37.46
C VAL A 62 41.35 -14.90 -36.76
N ARG A 63 42.60 -14.75 -37.22
CA ARG A 63 43.81 -15.39 -36.71
C ARG A 63 44.52 -14.38 -35.81
N SER A 64 45.04 -14.85 -34.67
CA SER A 64 45.96 -14.11 -33.81
C SER A 64 47.29 -13.81 -34.53
N SER A 65 47.93 -12.69 -34.18
CA SER A 65 49.33 -12.59 -33.72
C SER A 65 49.85 -11.15 -33.81
N ASP A 66 50.32 -10.67 -32.64
CA ASP A 66 51.55 -9.95 -32.32
C ASP A 66 52.11 -8.77 -33.15
N ASP A 67 52.62 -7.84 -32.34
CA ASP A 67 53.79 -6.98 -32.49
C ASP A 67 53.73 -5.61 -33.19
N SER A 68 53.81 -4.60 -32.30
CA SER A 68 54.89 -3.60 -32.25
C SER A 68 54.69 -2.22 -32.91
N ASN A 69 55.06 -1.23 -32.08
CA ASN A 69 55.62 0.09 -32.39
C ASN A 69 54.76 1.19 -33.05
N GLY A 70 54.70 2.32 -32.32
CA GLY A 70 55.31 3.55 -32.84
C GLY A 70 54.38 4.72 -33.18
N GLN A 71 54.43 5.74 -32.31
CA GLN A 71 54.48 7.18 -32.65
C GLN A 71 53.26 7.89 -33.27
N THR A 72 52.75 8.84 -32.48
CA THR A 72 52.49 10.28 -32.80
C THR A 72 52.17 10.64 -34.26
N ASP A 73 51.06 11.32 -34.53
CA ASP A 73 50.96 12.79 -34.37
C ASP A 73 49.60 13.34 -34.81
N SER A 74 49.27 14.44 -34.16
CA SER A 74 48.26 15.47 -34.35
C SER A 74 47.91 15.83 -35.81
N ARG A 75 46.61 16.04 -36.11
CA ARG A 75 46.15 17.21 -36.89
C ARG A 75 44.65 17.42 -36.85
N VAL A 76 44.27 18.49 -36.15
CA VAL A 76 43.00 19.21 -36.32
C VAL A 76 43.05 19.98 -37.63
N THR A 77 42.02 19.86 -38.46
CA THR A 77 41.66 20.88 -39.46
C THR A 77 40.18 21.19 -39.34
N LEU A 78 39.90 22.44 -38.95
CA LEU A 78 38.60 23.08 -39.01
C LEU A 78 38.36 23.51 -40.46
N GLY A 79 37.22 23.10 -41.03
CA GLY A 79 36.72 23.54 -42.31
C GLY A 79 35.22 23.77 -42.19
N SER A 80 34.84 25.03 -42.32
CA SER A 80 33.48 25.58 -42.36
C SER A 80 32.57 24.88 -43.36
N GLU A 81 31.34 24.57 -42.98
CA GLU A 81 30.18 24.75 -43.87
C GLU A 81 28.85 24.69 -43.12
N SER A 82 27.92 25.47 -43.67
CA SER A 82 26.57 25.81 -43.23
C SER A 82 25.71 24.66 -42.70
N ALA A 83 24.97 24.96 -41.63
CA ALA A 83 23.92 24.11 -41.08
C ALA A 83 22.80 23.83 -42.11
N PRO A 84 22.36 22.57 -42.24
CA PRO A 84 21.00 22.24 -42.63
C PRO A 84 20.13 22.04 -41.38
N VAL A 85 18.92 22.57 -41.44
CA VAL A 85 17.82 22.31 -40.49
C VAL A 85 17.62 20.79 -40.35
N PRO A 86 17.65 20.20 -39.13
CA PRO A 86 17.29 18.80 -38.98
C PRO A 86 15.78 18.66 -39.13
N GLN A 87 15.35 17.98 -40.21
CA GLN A 87 14.03 17.37 -40.27
C GLN A 87 13.88 16.45 -39.07
N ALA A 88 12.75 16.54 -38.39
CA ALA A 88 12.38 15.65 -37.29
C ALA A 88 12.31 14.20 -37.80
N THR A 89 13.40 13.45 -37.64
CA THR A 89 13.37 11.99 -37.74
C THR A 89 12.73 11.49 -36.46
N GLN A 90 11.53 10.96 -36.64
CA GLN A 90 10.79 10.15 -35.68
C GLN A 90 11.64 8.90 -35.40
N GLU A 91 12.50 8.94 -34.38
CA GLU A 91 13.18 7.74 -33.88
C GLU A 91 12.12 6.85 -33.22
N MET A 92 11.59 5.95 -34.04
CA MET A 92 10.92 4.75 -33.61
C MET A 92 11.97 3.92 -32.87
N TYR A 93 11.87 3.84 -31.55
CA TYR A 93 12.64 2.90 -30.74
C TYR A 93 12.41 1.49 -31.29
N SER A 94 13.33 1.00 -32.13
CA SER A 94 13.43 -0.41 -32.46
C SER A 94 14.00 -1.10 -31.25
N PHE A 95 13.14 -1.80 -30.51
CA PHE A 95 13.56 -2.77 -29.51
C PHE A 95 14.27 -3.90 -30.28
N GLU A 96 15.60 -3.86 -30.36
CA GLU A 96 16.37 -5.06 -30.66
C GLU A 96 16.19 -6.01 -29.47
N PRO A 97 15.70 -7.23 -29.66
CA PRO A 97 15.64 -8.18 -28.56
C PRO A 97 17.06 -8.51 -28.11
N GLU A 98 17.36 -8.31 -26.82
CA GLU A 98 18.60 -8.80 -26.21
C GLU A 98 18.76 -10.29 -26.53
N GLU A 99 19.91 -10.66 -27.09
CA GLU A 99 20.29 -12.07 -27.23
C GLU A 99 20.38 -12.69 -25.83
N ILE A 100 19.52 -13.68 -25.58
CA ILE A 100 19.49 -14.43 -24.33
C ILE A 100 20.80 -15.23 -24.25
N GLU A 101 21.72 -14.79 -23.38
CA GLU A 101 22.99 -15.46 -23.15
C GLU A 101 22.76 -16.74 -22.32
N CYS A 102 23.01 -17.93 -22.91
CA CYS A 102 22.87 -19.21 -22.21
C CYS A 102 23.86 -19.28 -21.03
N VAL A 103 23.35 -19.30 -19.81
CA VAL A 103 24.16 -19.51 -18.59
C VAL A 103 24.36 -21.03 -18.40
N GLN A 104 25.52 -21.51 -18.84
CA GLN A 104 26.04 -22.90 -18.74
C GLN A 104 25.48 -23.89 -19.80
N PRO A 105 26.34 -24.46 -20.67
CA PRO A 105 25.96 -25.60 -21.51
C PRO A 105 26.08 -26.92 -20.74
N ASP A 106 25.09 -27.82 -20.91
CA ASP A 106 25.21 -29.23 -20.52
C ASP A 106 26.33 -29.93 -21.33
N GLU A 107 26.87 -31.06 -20.83
CA GLU A 107 28.05 -31.77 -21.37
C GLU A 107 27.98 -32.14 -22.87
N ASP A 108 26.80 -32.06 -23.49
CA ASP A 108 26.58 -32.36 -24.92
C ASP A 108 26.41 -31.11 -25.83
N GLY A 109 26.57 -29.88 -25.31
CA GLY A 109 26.61 -28.66 -26.11
C GLY A 109 25.26 -28.24 -26.73
N THR A 110 24.15 -28.78 -26.25
CA THR A 110 22.80 -28.33 -26.61
C THR A 110 22.30 -27.30 -25.58
N CYS A 111 21.99 -26.06 -25.98
CA CYS A 111 21.12 -25.21 -25.16
C CYS A 111 19.73 -25.83 -25.20
N SER A 112 19.31 -26.48 -24.11
CA SER A 112 17.90 -26.73 -23.86
C SER A 112 17.25 -25.38 -23.64
N LEU A 113 16.47 -24.91 -24.62
CA LEU A 113 15.40 -23.98 -24.29
C LEU A 113 14.54 -24.75 -23.28
N GLU A 114 14.54 -24.35 -22.01
CA GLU A 114 13.58 -24.87 -21.05
C GLU A 114 12.22 -24.82 -21.73
N GLU A 115 11.62 -25.99 -21.90
CA GLU A 115 10.32 -26.16 -22.53
C GLU A 115 9.31 -25.49 -21.59
N TYR A 116 9.11 -24.18 -21.78
CA TYR A 116 8.25 -23.33 -20.98
C TYR A 116 6.88 -24.01 -20.86
N GLU A 117 6.48 -24.42 -19.66
CA GLU A 117 5.36 -25.35 -19.43
C GLU A 117 4.00 -24.78 -19.87
N SER A 118 3.69 -24.89 -21.17
CA SER A 118 2.42 -24.41 -21.76
C SER A 118 1.16 -25.02 -21.14
N LYS A 119 1.30 -26.16 -20.44
CA LYS A 119 0.20 -26.80 -19.72
C LYS A 119 -0.25 -25.95 -18.53
N GLN A 120 0.68 -25.37 -17.78
CA GLN A 120 0.35 -24.57 -16.61
C GLN A 120 -0.35 -23.27 -17.02
N ASP A 121 0.09 -22.65 -18.11
CA ASP A 121 -0.54 -21.46 -18.70
C ASP A 121 -1.94 -21.76 -19.25
N PHE A 122 -2.12 -22.93 -19.86
CA PHE A 122 -3.45 -23.39 -20.30
C PHE A 122 -4.40 -23.58 -19.11
N PHE A 123 -3.94 -24.19 -18.01
CA PHE A 123 -4.75 -24.34 -16.79
C PHE A 123 -5.06 -23.00 -16.13
N ARG A 124 -4.12 -22.05 -16.13
CA ARG A 124 -4.32 -20.68 -15.61
C ARG A 124 -5.32 -19.90 -16.46
N ALA A 125 -5.15 -19.90 -17.78
CA ALA A 125 -6.07 -19.24 -18.71
C ALA A 125 -7.47 -19.88 -18.69
N PHE A 126 -7.54 -21.20 -18.58
CA PHE A 126 -8.80 -21.93 -18.40
C PHE A 126 -9.45 -21.60 -17.05
N GLY A 127 -8.67 -21.51 -15.97
CA GLY A 127 -9.18 -21.10 -14.65
C GLY A 127 -9.78 -19.70 -14.66
N VAL A 128 -9.09 -18.74 -15.27
CA VAL A 128 -9.59 -17.37 -15.45
C VAL A 128 -10.83 -17.35 -16.35
N GLY A 129 -10.80 -18.03 -17.50
CA GLY A 129 -11.94 -18.12 -18.41
C GLY A 129 -13.15 -18.81 -17.78
N ALA A 130 -12.94 -19.86 -17.00
CA ALA A 130 -13.98 -20.54 -16.26
C ALA A 130 -14.57 -19.67 -15.16
N ALA A 131 -13.76 -18.89 -14.42
CA ALA A 131 -14.26 -17.95 -13.42
C ALA A 131 -15.11 -16.84 -14.05
N VAL A 132 -14.69 -16.30 -15.21
CA VAL A 132 -15.45 -15.29 -15.95
C VAL A 132 -16.76 -15.86 -16.50
N LEU A 133 -16.74 -17.08 -17.07
CA LEU A 133 -17.94 -17.74 -17.59
C LEU A 133 -18.89 -18.20 -16.48
N LEU A 134 -18.36 -18.67 -15.35
CA LEU A 134 -19.15 -19.01 -14.17
C LEU A 134 -19.78 -17.75 -13.57
N GLY A 135 -19.04 -16.63 -13.50
CA GLY A 135 -19.58 -15.33 -13.11
C GLY A 135 -20.70 -14.87 -14.03
N ALA A 136 -20.50 -14.94 -15.35
CA ALA A 136 -21.54 -14.61 -16.33
C ALA A 136 -22.78 -15.52 -16.23
N TYR A 137 -22.58 -16.82 -15.99
CA TYR A 137 -23.68 -17.77 -15.80
C TYR A 137 -24.44 -17.54 -14.49
N ILE A 138 -23.72 -17.22 -13.40
CA ILE A 138 -24.32 -16.91 -12.10
C ILE A 138 -25.17 -15.64 -12.19
N LEU A 139 -24.72 -14.62 -12.93
CA LEU A 139 -25.47 -13.36 -13.14
C LEU A 139 -26.76 -13.52 -13.97
N ASP A 140 -26.91 -14.62 -14.72
CA ASP A 140 -28.10 -14.92 -15.54
C ASP A 140 -29.14 -15.79 -14.79
N LEU A 141 -28.89 -16.09 -13.50
CA LEU A 141 -29.82 -16.86 -12.68
C LEU A 141 -30.80 -15.95 -11.94
N ASP A 142 -32.11 -16.17 -12.12
CA ASP A 142 -33.19 -15.61 -11.29
C ASP A 142 -32.94 -15.81 -9.76
N TRP A 143 -32.11 -16.80 -9.42
CA TRP A 143 -31.67 -17.08 -8.06
C TRP A 143 -30.79 -15.97 -7.46
N VAL A 144 -29.95 -15.31 -8.25
CA VAL A 144 -29.06 -14.23 -7.75
C VAL A 144 -29.86 -12.99 -7.39
N GLU A 145 -30.87 -12.63 -8.19
CA GLU A 145 -31.77 -11.52 -7.86
C GLU A 145 -32.52 -11.77 -6.54
N SER A 146 -32.92 -13.03 -6.29
CA SER A 146 -33.62 -13.41 -5.06
C SER A 146 -32.73 -13.62 -3.82
N HIS A 147 -31.40 -13.76 -4.00
CA HIS A 147 -30.44 -14.05 -2.92
C HIS A 147 -29.17 -13.19 -2.99
N GLN A 148 -29.31 -11.93 -3.40
CA GLN A 148 -28.22 -10.99 -3.65
C GLN A 148 -27.18 -10.94 -2.51
N ASN A 149 -27.60 -10.69 -1.27
CA ASN A 149 -26.69 -10.56 -0.13
C ASN A 149 -25.86 -11.84 0.10
N THR A 150 -26.50 -13.01 -0.03
CA THR A 150 -25.81 -14.30 0.10
C THR A 150 -24.80 -14.50 -1.02
N THR A 151 -25.15 -14.17 -2.27
CA THR A 151 -24.22 -14.24 -3.40
C THR A 151 -23.02 -13.32 -3.19
N MET A 152 -23.24 -12.09 -2.73
CA MET A 152 -22.17 -11.14 -2.44
C MET A 152 -21.23 -11.65 -1.34
N VAL A 153 -21.78 -12.17 -0.24
CA VAL A 153 -20.96 -12.78 0.83
C VAL A 153 -20.14 -13.95 0.29
N LEU A 154 -20.72 -14.81 -0.54
CA LEU A 154 -20.00 -15.92 -1.15
C LEU A 154 -18.88 -15.46 -2.09
N ILE A 155 -19.13 -14.47 -2.94
CA ILE A 155 -18.11 -13.88 -3.83
C ILE A 155 -16.96 -13.31 -3.00
N PHE A 156 -17.28 -12.54 -1.95
CA PHE A 156 -16.27 -11.95 -1.07
C PHE A 156 -15.44 -13.03 -0.37
N LEU A 157 -16.07 -14.04 0.22
CA LEU A 157 -15.36 -15.15 0.90
C LEU A 157 -14.48 -15.94 -0.07
N LEU A 158 -14.97 -16.26 -1.27
CA LEU A 158 -14.19 -16.98 -2.28
C LEU A 158 -12.99 -16.15 -2.79
N GLY A 159 -13.20 -14.85 -3.04
CA GLY A 159 -12.12 -13.95 -3.41
C GLY A 159 -11.06 -13.84 -2.32
N TYR A 160 -11.48 -13.75 -1.06
CA TYR A 160 -10.57 -13.68 0.09
C TYR A 160 -9.79 -14.97 0.31
N VAL A 161 -10.43 -16.13 0.14
CA VAL A 161 -9.74 -17.43 0.12
C VAL A 161 -8.71 -17.46 -1.02
N GLY A 162 -9.05 -16.95 -2.20
CA GLY A 162 -8.11 -16.83 -3.32
C GLY A 162 -6.89 -15.95 -3.00
N ILE A 163 -7.08 -14.87 -2.24
CA ILE A 163 -5.98 -14.01 -1.76
C ILE A 163 -5.10 -14.74 -0.75
N ILE A 164 -5.69 -15.46 0.20
CA ILE A 164 -4.93 -16.22 1.22
C ILE A 164 -4.07 -17.32 0.57
N PHE A 165 -4.61 -18.01 -0.44
CA PHE A 165 -3.92 -19.10 -1.13
C PHE A 165 -3.12 -18.64 -2.36
N GLU A 166 -2.84 -17.34 -2.51
CA GLU A 166 -2.11 -16.76 -3.65
C GLU A 166 -0.85 -17.57 -4.02
N GLU A 167 -0.01 -17.87 -3.03
CA GLU A 167 1.24 -18.63 -3.23
C GLU A 167 1.00 -20.05 -3.76
N THR A 168 -0.11 -20.69 -3.37
CA THR A 168 -0.44 -22.05 -3.82
C THR A 168 -1.05 -22.06 -5.22
N VAL A 169 -1.83 -21.03 -5.57
CA VAL A 169 -2.55 -20.93 -6.85
C VAL A 169 -1.74 -20.20 -7.93
N SER A 170 -0.64 -19.54 -7.56
CA SER A 170 0.22 -18.75 -8.46
C SER A 170 -0.52 -17.62 -9.20
N PHE A 171 -1.63 -17.13 -8.66
CA PHE A 171 -2.27 -15.90 -9.15
C PHE A 171 -1.72 -14.69 -8.41
N ASN A 172 -1.95 -13.48 -8.91
CA ASN A 172 -1.61 -12.25 -8.19
C ASN A 172 -2.81 -11.82 -7.34
N LYS A 173 -2.62 -11.59 -6.03
CA LYS A 173 -3.69 -11.18 -5.10
C LYS A 173 -4.41 -9.93 -5.54
N SER A 174 -3.71 -9.01 -6.19
CA SER A 174 -4.28 -7.75 -6.69
C SER A 174 -5.24 -8.03 -7.84
N GLY A 175 -4.91 -8.98 -8.71
CA GLY A 175 -5.81 -9.45 -9.76
C GLY A 175 -7.08 -10.08 -9.18
N VAL A 176 -6.94 -10.94 -8.16
CA VAL A 176 -8.07 -11.55 -7.45
C VAL A 176 -8.94 -10.48 -6.79
N ALA A 177 -8.35 -9.50 -6.10
CA ALA A 177 -9.07 -8.41 -5.44
C ALA A 177 -9.85 -7.52 -6.43
N LEU A 178 -9.26 -7.20 -7.59
CA LEU A 178 -9.94 -6.42 -8.63
C LEU A 178 -11.11 -7.17 -9.26
N ILE A 179 -10.94 -8.47 -9.55
CA ILE A 179 -12.02 -9.31 -10.06
C ILE A 179 -13.13 -9.44 -9.04
N MET A 180 -12.79 -9.65 -7.76
CA MET A 180 -13.75 -9.68 -6.66
C MET A 180 -14.56 -8.38 -6.57
N ALA A 181 -13.90 -7.22 -6.62
CA ALA A 181 -14.58 -5.93 -6.60
C ALA A 181 -15.55 -5.77 -7.78
N ALA A 182 -15.07 -6.05 -9.00
CA ALA A 182 -15.89 -5.96 -10.20
C ALA A 182 -17.10 -6.91 -10.15
N ALA A 183 -16.91 -8.13 -9.66
CA ALA A 183 -17.99 -9.11 -9.50
C ALA A 183 -19.04 -8.64 -8.50
N LEU A 184 -18.63 -8.12 -7.34
CA LEU A 184 -19.54 -7.62 -6.30
C LEU A 184 -20.39 -6.46 -6.81
N TRP A 185 -19.76 -5.43 -7.41
CA TRP A 185 -20.48 -4.28 -7.95
C TRP A 185 -21.38 -4.65 -9.14
N THR A 186 -20.99 -5.64 -9.95
CA THR A 186 -21.87 -6.15 -11.02
C THR A 186 -23.09 -6.86 -10.43
N THR A 187 -22.91 -7.70 -9.41
CA THR A 187 -24.04 -8.31 -8.69
C THR A 187 -24.92 -7.27 -8.02
N ALA A 188 -24.35 -6.19 -7.47
CA ALA A 188 -25.12 -5.07 -6.93
C ALA A 188 -26.00 -4.41 -8.01
N ALA A 189 -25.40 -4.09 -9.16
CA ALA A 189 -26.08 -3.39 -10.25
C ALA A 189 -27.20 -4.21 -10.89
N VAL A 190 -27.02 -5.53 -11.06
CA VAL A 190 -28.05 -6.41 -11.66
C VAL A 190 -29.31 -6.46 -10.79
N SER A 191 -29.15 -6.38 -9.47
CA SER A 191 -30.26 -6.44 -8.51
C SER A 191 -30.88 -5.08 -8.18
N ASP A 192 -30.36 -3.96 -8.73
CA ASP A 192 -30.88 -2.62 -8.48
C ASP A 192 -31.66 -2.05 -9.68
N PRO A 193 -33.00 -2.14 -9.68
CA PRO A 193 -33.84 -1.58 -10.75
C PRO A 193 -33.89 -0.05 -10.76
N THR A 194 -33.34 0.63 -9.76
CA THR A 194 -33.39 2.11 -9.63
C THR A 194 -32.18 2.82 -10.22
N GLY A 195 -31.06 2.11 -10.42
CA GLY A 195 -29.78 2.68 -10.87
C GLY A 195 -29.07 3.51 -9.80
N ALA A 196 -29.42 3.36 -8.53
CA ALA A 196 -28.75 4.00 -7.41
C ALA A 196 -27.31 3.48 -7.21
N VAL A 197 -27.03 2.24 -7.63
CA VAL A 197 -25.70 1.61 -7.53
C VAL A 197 -24.61 2.43 -8.23
N ASP A 198 -24.91 3.07 -9.38
CA ASP A 198 -23.92 3.90 -10.08
C ASP A 198 -23.44 5.07 -9.21
N SER A 199 -24.37 5.76 -8.55
CA SER A 199 -24.04 6.87 -7.66
C SER A 199 -23.27 6.43 -6.41
N GLN A 200 -23.61 5.26 -5.85
CA GLN A 200 -22.90 4.69 -4.71
C GLN A 200 -21.47 4.28 -5.12
N LEU A 201 -21.31 3.68 -6.30
CA LEU A 201 -19.99 3.31 -6.82
C LEU A 201 -19.11 4.56 -7.04
N GLU A 202 -19.65 5.65 -7.57
CA GLU A 202 -18.92 6.90 -7.74
C GLU A 202 -18.46 7.48 -6.39
N GLU A 203 -19.31 7.44 -5.36
CA GLU A 203 -18.99 7.89 -4.00
C GLU A 203 -17.85 7.05 -3.41
N HIS A 204 -17.99 5.72 -3.39
CA HIS A 204 -16.96 4.80 -2.90
C HIS A 204 -15.66 4.91 -3.71
N LEU A 205 -15.74 5.05 -5.03
CA LEU A 205 -14.56 5.27 -5.87
C LEU A 205 -13.84 6.57 -5.53
N GLY A 206 -14.59 7.62 -5.20
CA GLY A 206 -14.05 8.90 -4.72
C GLY A 206 -13.32 8.76 -3.39
N GLU A 207 -13.88 8.04 -2.42
CA GLU A 207 -13.25 7.77 -1.12
C GLU A 207 -11.98 6.92 -1.26
N VAL A 208 -12.06 5.82 -2.01
CA VAL A 208 -10.93 4.93 -2.25
C VAL A 208 -9.84 5.61 -3.07
N GLY A 209 -10.23 6.42 -4.06
CA GLY A 209 -9.30 7.20 -4.88
C GLY A 209 -8.44 8.16 -4.06
N GLN A 210 -9.01 8.79 -3.03
CA GLN A 210 -8.25 9.67 -2.13
C GLN A 210 -7.13 8.90 -1.40
N ILE A 211 -7.42 7.68 -0.92
CA ILE A 211 -6.44 6.82 -0.26
C ILE A 211 -5.36 6.41 -1.26
N VAL A 212 -5.75 5.95 -2.45
CA VAL A 212 -4.83 5.53 -3.52
C VAL A 212 -3.86 6.65 -3.91
N PHE A 213 -4.35 7.86 -4.17
CA PHE A 213 -3.49 8.99 -4.53
C PHE A 213 -2.60 9.44 -3.37
N PHE A 214 -3.09 9.35 -2.12
CA PHE A 214 -2.27 9.60 -0.94
C PHE A 214 -1.10 8.61 -0.85
N LEU A 215 -1.38 7.30 -0.94
CA LEU A 215 -0.36 6.25 -0.83
C LEU A 215 0.66 6.34 -1.96
N MET A 216 0.19 6.55 -3.20
CA MET A 216 1.05 6.74 -4.37
C MET A 216 1.99 7.94 -4.19
N GLY A 217 1.46 9.06 -3.69
CA GLY A 217 2.26 10.25 -3.41
C GLY A 217 3.29 10.04 -2.32
N ALA A 218 2.89 9.39 -1.21
CA ALA A 218 3.77 9.06 -0.10
C ALA A 218 4.92 8.15 -0.55
N MET A 219 4.61 7.01 -1.18
CA MET A 219 5.60 6.06 -1.67
C MET A 219 6.57 6.70 -2.67
N ALA A 220 6.07 7.53 -3.58
CA ALA A 220 6.92 8.25 -4.54
C ALA A 220 7.89 9.23 -3.86
N ILE A 221 7.46 9.93 -2.80
CA ILE A 221 8.35 10.78 -1.99
C ILE A 221 9.44 9.93 -1.35
N VAL A 222 9.07 8.81 -0.73
CA VAL A 222 10.04 7.96 -0.03
C VAL A 222 11.03 7.31 -0.98
N GLU A 223 10.57 6.79 -2.12
CA GLU A 223 11.42 6.23 -3.18
C GLU A 223 12.36 7.31 -3.78
N THR A 224 11.88 8.56 -3.89
CA THR A 224 12.74 9.69 -4.29
C THR A 224 13.82 9.96 -3.23
N VAL A 225 13.52 9.84 -1.94
CA VAL A 225 14.51 9.98 -0.86
C VAL A 225 15.51 8.82 -0.88
N ASP A 226 15.05 7.58 -1.09
CA ASP A 226 15.91 6.39 -1.11
C ASP A 226 16.85 6.35 -2.33
N SER A 227 16.36 6.71 -3.52
CA SER A 227 17.20 6.83 -4.73
C SER A 227 18.37 7.81 -4.57
N HIS A 228 18.23 8.81 -3.69
CA HIS A 228 19.30 9.73 -3.31
C HIS A 228 20.12 9.29 -2.09
N GLN A 229 19.97 8.03 -1.66
CA GLN A 229 20.61 7.46 -0.47
C GLN A 229 20.36 8.28 0.80
N GLY A 230 19.19 8.92 0.92
CA GLY A 230 18.84 9.79 2.04
C GLY A 230 18.91 9.06 3.39
N PHE A 231 18.55 7.78 3.42
CA PHE A 231 18.55 6.96 4.63
C PHE A 231 19.95 6.59 5.14
N LYS A 232 21.01 6.83 4.36
CA LYS A 232 22.38 6.67 4.86
C LYS A 232 22.67 7.54 6.08
N ILE A 233 22.01 8.70 6.18
CA ILE A 233 22.09 9.59 7.36
C ILE A 233 21.70 8.85 8.64
N VAL A 234 20.69 7.99 8.55
CA VAL A 234 20.22 7.16 9.66
C VAL A 234 21.25 6.09 10.01
N THR A 235 21.85 5.45 9.00
CA THR A 235 22.89 4.43 9.20
C THR A 235 24.16 5.00 9.85
N ASP A 236 24.65 6.13 9.35
CA ASP A 236 25.88 6.78 9.85
C ASP A 236 25.74 7.29 11.31
N ALA A 237 24.50 7.45 11.79
CA ALA A 237 24.21 7.83 13.16
C ALA A 237 24.41 6.68 14.16
N ILE A 238 24.41 5.42 13.70
CA ILE A 238 24.52 4.23 14.54
C ILE A 238 26.01 3.91 14.76
N LYS A 239 26.51 4.10 15.99
CA LYS A 239 27.94 3.95 16.33
C LYS A 239 28.26 2.90 17.39
N THR A 240 27.25 2.19 17.90
CA THR A 240 27.45 1.23 19.01
C THR A 240 27.94 -0.12 18.53
N LYS A 241 28.70 -0.81 19.38
CA LYS A 241 29.20 -2.19 19.15
C LYS A 241 28.46 -3.24 19.99
N ASN A 242 27.78 -2.81 21.03
CA ASN A 242 27.08 -3.70 21.95
C ASN A 242 25.75 -4.13 21.31
N THR A 243 25.55 -5.44 21.11
CA THR A 243 24.38 -5.99 20.41
C THR A 243 23.07 -5.60 21.08
N THR A 244 23.03 -5.60 22.42
CA THR A 244 21.84 -5.14 23.16
C THR A 244 21.56 -3.67 22.89
N SER A 245 22.56 -2.80 23.05
CA SER A 245 22.40 -1.36 22.76
C SER A 245 22.00 -1.12 21.31
N LEU A 246 22.54 -1.90 20.38
CA LEU A 246 22.21 -1.84 18.96
C LEU A 246 20.74 -2.20 18.73
N LEU A 247 20.24 -3.26 19.36
CA LEU A 247 18.84 -3.68 19.23
C LEU A 247 17.88 -2.58 19.69
N TRP A 248 18.19 -1.93 20.82
CA TRP A 248 17.39 -0.82 21.33
C TRP A 248 17.43 0.40 20.41
N ILE A 249 18.60 0.74 19.88
CA ILE A 249 18.76 1.84 18.91
C ILE A 249 17.96 1.54 17.64
N ILE A 250 18.06 0.32 17.09
CA ILE A 250 17.31 -0.11 15.91
C ILE A 250 15.80 -0.06 16.18
N GLY A 251 15.34 -0.57 17.32
CA GLY A 251 13.93 -0.54 17.70
C GLY A 251 13.38 0.89 17.76
N TRP A 252 14.08 1.80 18.43
CA TRP A 252 13.65 3.20 18.54
C TRP A 252 13.74 3.96 17.21
N ILE A 253 14.80 3.77 16.43
CA ILE A 253 14.92 4.38 15.10
C ILE A 253 13.76 3.91 14.23
N THR A 254 13.48 2.62 14.19
CA THR A 254 12.37 2.06 13.40
C THR A 254 11.02 2.61 13.85
N PHE A 255 10.78 2.69 15.17
CA PHE A 255 9.55 3.21 15.75
C PHE A 255 9.26 4.65 15.33
N PHE A 256 10.25 5.54 15.43
CA PHE A 256 10.07 6.93 15.02
C PHE A 256 10.07 7.09 13.51
N MET A 257 10.86 6.32 12.78
CA MET A 257 10.88 6.38 11.31
C MET A 257 9.52 5.96 10.73
N SER A 258 8.91 4.90 11.27
CA SER A 258 7.59 4.43 10.84
C SER A 258 6.44 5.33 11.30
N SER A 259 6.69 6.34 12.13
CA SER A 259 5.67 7.37 12.43
C SER A 259 5.53 8.41 11.31
N VAL A 260 6.43 8.37 10.33
CA VAL A 260 6.47 9.29 9.19
C VAL A 260 6.38 8.53 7.87
N LEU A 261 7.07 7.39 7.77
CA LEU A 261 7.04 6.48 6.64
C LEU A 261 6.03 5.37 6.89
N ASP A 262 5.54 4.73 5.83
CA ASP A 262 4.75 3.51 5.98
C ASP A 262 5.59 2.36 6.58
N ASN A 263 4.89 1.42 7.18
CA ASN A 263 5.44 0.29 7.93
C ASN A 263 6.31 -0.65 7.07
N LEU A 264 5.90 -0.94 5.83
CA LEU A 264 6.61 -1.76 4.86
C LEU A 264 7.92 -1.07 4.46
N THR A 265 7.86 0.21 4.09
CA THR A 265 9.05 0.96 3.68
C THR A 265 10.05 1.09 4.83
N SER A 266 9.56 1.37 6.04
CA SER A 266 10.41 1.41 7.23
C SER A 266 11.12 0.07 7.45
N THR A 267 10.41 -1.04 7.27
CA THR A 267 10.96 -2.39 7.42
C THR A 267 12.00 -2.71 6.34
N ILE A 268 11.72 -2.41 5.07
CA ILE A 268 12.66 -2.61 3.96
C ILE A 268 13.96 -1.84 4.20
N VAL A 269 13.85 -0.55 4.54
CA VAL A 269 15.01 0.30 4.82
C VAL A 269 15.80 -0.30 5.98
N MET A 270 15.17 -0.59 7.12
CA MET A 270 15.89 -1.07 8.30
C MET A 270 16.53 -2.44 8.10
N ILE A 271 15.87 -3.37 7.42
CA ILE A 271 16.47 -4.69 7.12
C ILE A 271 17.68 -4.54 6.20
N SER A 272 17.60 -3.67 5.19
CA SER A 272 18.75 -3.39 4.32
C SER A 272 19.96 -2.86 5.11
N LEU A 273 19.71 -2.09 6.18
CA LEU A 273 20.74 -1.61 7.09
C LEU A 273 21.26 -2.74 7.99
N LEU A 274 20.38 -3.58 8.54
CA LEU A 274 20.76 -4.70 9.39
C LEU A 274 21.74 -5.66 8.70
N ARG A 275 21.59 -5.92 7.39
CA ARG A 275 22.54 -6.75 6.62
C ARG A 275 23.96 -6.18 6.58
N LYS A 276 24.11 -4.85 6.71
CA LYS A 276 25.42 -4.18 6.74
C LYS A 276 26.01 -4.12 8.15
N LEU A 277 25.14 -4.12 9.17
CA LEU A 277 25.53 -3.95 10.57
C LEU A 277 25.75 -5.28 11.30
N ILE A 278 25.01 -6.34 10.93
CA ILE A 278 24.99 -7.63 11.62
C ILE A 278 25.30 -8.75 10.61
N LYS A 279 26.46 -9.38 10.80
CA LYS A 279 26.91 -10.49 9.94
C LYS A 279 26.14 -11.78 10.23
N ASP A 280 25.92 -12.07 11.51
CA ASP A 280 25.26 -13.31 11.94
C ASP A 280 23.77 -13.33 11.52
N PRO A 281 23.35 -14.30 10.67
CA PRO A 281 21.99 -14.36 10.17
C PRO A 281 20.95 -14.64 11.26
N GLU A 282 21.26 -15.45 12.29
CA GLU A 282 20.31 -15.75 13.37
C GLU A 282 20.06 -14.52 14.24
N GLN A 283 21.10 -13.80 14.64
CA GLN A 283 20.95 -12.48 15.27
C GLN A 283 20.16 -11.52 14.39
N ARG A 284 20.44 -11.48 13.09
CA ARG A 284 19.74 -10.58 12.17
C ARG A 284 18.24 -10.88 12.09
N LYS A 285 17.80 -12.14 12.21
CA LYS A 285 16.38 -12.51 12.32
C LYS A 285 15.72 -11.92 13.57
N PHE A 286 16.37 -11.96 14.73
CA PHE A 286 15.83 -11.32 15.95
C PHE A 286 15.71 -9.81 15.82
N PHE A 287 16.71 -9.16 15.22
CA PHE A 287 16.65 -7.73 14.94
C PHE A 287 15.55 -7.39 13.94
N GLY A 288 15.41 -8.17 12.87
CA GLY A 288 14.35 -8.00 11.89
C GLY A 288 12.95 -8.18 12.49
N ALA A 289 12.78 -9.13 13.42
CA ALA A 289 11.54 -9.29 14.17
C ALA A 289 11.21 -8.05 15.04
N VAL A 290 12.21 -7.47 15.72
CA VAL A 290 12.04 -6.21 16.46
C VAL A 290 11.74 -5.05 15.52
N VAL A 291 12.33 -5.00 14.33
CA VAL A 291 11.99 -4.01 13.28
C VAL A 291 10.52 -4.11 12.91
N VAL A 292 9.97 -5.31 12.66
CA VAL A 292 8.55 -5.49 12.32
C VAL A 292 7.64 -5.00 13.47
N ILE A 293 7.96 -5.36 14.71
CA ILE A 293 7.20 -4.90 15.89
C ILE A 293 7.27 -3.38 16.02
N ALA A 294 8.46 -2.79 15.89
CA ALA A 294 8.69 -1.37 16.02
C ALA A 294 8.04 -0.56 14.89
N ALA A 295 8.07 -1.06 13.65
CA ALA A 295 7.45 -0.41 12.51
C ALA A 295 5.93 -0.34 12.69
N ASN A 296 5.28 -1.47 12.98
CA ASN A 296 3.84 -1.52 13.20
C ASN A 296 3.39 -0.67 14.41
N ALA A 297 4.13 -0.73 15.53
CA ALA A 297 3.88 0.13 16.68
C ALA A 297 4.08 1.62 16.36
N GLY A 298 5.15 1.94 15.62
CA GLY A 298 5.50 3.29 15.20
C GLY A 298 4.50 3.92 14.23
N GLY A 299 3.96 3.13 13.30
CA GLY A 299 2.92 3.57 12.37
C GLY A 299 1.59 3.87 13.04
N ALA A 300 1.20 3.04 14.01
CA ALA A 300 -0.12 3.11 14.64
C ALA A 300 -0.43 4.42 15.38
N TRP A 301 0.58 5.14 15.89
CA TRP A 301 0.33 6.36 16.70
C TRP A 301 0.28 7.65 15.89
N THR A 302 0.41 7.59 14.57
CA THR A 302 0.30 8.76 13.69
C THR A 302 -0.67 8.52 12.55
N PRO A 303 -1.28 9.59 12.00
CA PRO A 303 -2.19 9.44 10.86
C PRO A 303 -1.54 9.10 9.52
N ILE A 304 -0.20 9.06 9.43
CA ILE A 304 0.51 8.85 8.15
C ILE A 304 1.31 7.53 8.18
N GLY A 305 1.80 7.15 9.36
CA GLY A 305 2.76 6.05 9.49
C GLY A 305 2.19 4.65 9.18
N ASP A 306 0.87 4.49 9.13
CA ASP A 306 0.22 3.26 8.71
C ASP A 306 -0.93 3.54 7.73
N VAL A 307 -1.16 2.60 6.80
CA VAL A 307 -2.23 2.72 5.81
C VAL A 307 -3.61 2.74 6.49
N THR A 308 -3.79 1.94 7.54
CA THR A 308 -5.06 1.85 8.26
C THR A 308 -5.37 3.10 9.07
N THR A 309 -4.36 3.70 9.70
CA THR A 309 -4.53 4.99 10.40
C THR A 309 -4.78 6.12 9.42
N THR A 310 -4.09 6.12 8.29
CA THR A 310 -4.35 7.04 7.17
C THR A 310 -5.78 6.93 6.68
N MET A 311 -6.29 5.70 6.53
CA MET A 311 -7.66 5.44 6.08
C MET A 311 -8.70 6.05 7.03
N LEU A 312 -8.59 5.78 8.34
CA LEU A 312 -9.46 6.37 9.37
C LEU A 312 -9.33 7.90 9.42
N TRP A 313 -8.15 8.43 9.12
CA TRP A 313 -7.92 9.87 9.14
C TRP A 313 -8.54 10.58 7.93
N ILE A 314 -8.42 10.00 6.74
CA ILE A 314 -9.03 10.54 5.51
C ILE A 314 -10.55 10.57 5.63
N ASN A 315 -11.14 9.50 6.18
CA ASN A 315 -12.59 9.38 6.36
C ASN A 315 -13.13 10.09 7.61
N GLY A 316 -12.25 10.65 8.44
CA GLY A 316 -12.62 11.59 9.51
C GLY A 316 -12.92 10.95 10.86
N GLN A 317 -12.80 9.63 11.01
CA GLN A 317 -12.92 8.88 12.27
C GLN A 317 -11.90 9.36 13.30
N ILE A 318 -10.69 9.68 12.87
CA ILE A 318 -9.61 10.13 13.75
C ILE A 318 -9.04 11.50 13.34
N SER A 319 -8.41 12.20 14.29
CA SER A 319 -7.69 13.45 14.09
C SER A 319 -6.23 13.36 14.51
N THR A 320 -5.40 14.19 13.89
CA THR A 320 -3.94 14.16 14.12
C THR A 320 -3.57 14.36 15.59
N PHE A 321 -4.20 15.33 16.26
CA PHE A 321 -3.82 15.65 17.63
C PHE A 321 -4.27 14.55 18.60
N SER A 322 -5.53 14.12 18.54
CA SER A 322 -6.06 13.05 19.40
C SER A 322 -5.34 11.74 19.17
N THR A 323 -5.10 11.32 17.92
CA THR A 323 -4.38 10.09 17.64
C THR A 323 -2.97 10.08 18.23
N ILE A 324 -2.22 11.18 18.09
CA ILE A 324 -0.88 11.27 18.69
C ILE A 324 -0.96 11.21 20.22
N THR A 325 -1.88 11.95 20.86
CA THR A 325 -1.98 11.96 22.32
C THR A 325 -2.48 10.63 22.90
N ASP A 326 -3.42 9.98 22.20
CA ASP A 326 -4.11 8.81 22.69
C ASP A 326 -3.31 7.53 22.43
N LEU A 327 -2.55 7.47 21.33
CA LEU A 327 -1.88 6.26 20.88
C LEU A 327 -0.37 6.25 21.05
N PHE A 328 0.29 7.40 21.24
CA PHE A 328 1.75 7.43 21.41
C PHE A 328 2.21 6.54 22.57
N PHE A 329 1.61 6.71 23.76
CA PHE A 329 2.00 5.92 24.93
C PHE A 329 1.65 4.42 24.79
N PRO A 330 0.43 4.03 24.37
CA PRO A 330 0.13 2.62 24.04
C PRO A 330 1.10 2.00 23.03
N SER A 331 1.45 2.70 21.96
CA SER A 331 2.41 2.24 20.97
C SER A 331 3.83 2.12 21.51
N VAL A 332 4.26 3.04 22.37
CA VAL A 332 5.54 2.89 23.09
C VAL A 332 5.53 1.63 23.95
N VAL A 333 4.45 1.36 24.68
CA VAL A 333 4.34 0.16 25.51
C VAL A 333 4.35 -1.11 24.66
N SER A 334 3.67 -1.10 23.51
CA SER A 334 3.61 -2.26 22.61
C SER A 334 4.95 -2.62 21.99
N LEU A 335 5.88 -1.66 21.83
CA LEU A 335 7.28 -1.91 21.50
C LEU A 335 8.13 -2.28 22.72
N LEU A 336 8.03 -1.51 23.81
CA LEU A 336 8.92 -1.65 24.96
C LEU A 336 8.84 -3.02 25.62
N VAL A 337 7.63 -3.59 25.72
CA VAL A 337 7.41 -4.90 26.33
C VAL A 337 8.15 -6.01 25.56
N PRO A 338 7.91 -6.24 24.25
CA PRO A 338 8.65 -7.25 23.51
C PRO A 338 10.15 -6.95 23.45
N LEU A 339 10.54 -5.68 23.30
CA LEU A 339 11.95 -5.30 23.26
C LEU A 339 12.68 -5.66 24.56
N ALA A 340 12.08 -5.38 25.71
CA ALA A 340 12.62 -5.73 27.02
C ALA A 340 12.65 -7.25 27.25
N LEU A 341 11.57 -7.96 26.88
CA LEU A 341 11.48 -9.41 27.05
C LEU A 341 12.48 -10.15 26.16
N ILE A 342 12.60 -9.78 24.89
CA ILE A 342 13.59 -10.33 23.96
C ILE A 342 15.00 -10.07 24.49
N THR A 343 15.29 -8.85 24.93
CA THR A 343 16.61 -8.49 25.50
C THR A 343 16.94 -9.32 26.75
N ALA A 344 15.98 -9.52 27.66
CA ALA A 344 16.21 -10.19 28.93
C ALA A 344 16.32 -11.71 28.79
N LEU A 345 15.48 -12.31 27.94
CA LEU A 345 15.25 -13.75 27.90
C LEU A 345 15.89 -14.46 26.70
N SER A 346 16.31 -13.73 25.67
CA SER A 346 16.98 -14.33 24.50
C SER A 346 18.49 -14.23 24.65
N ASP A 347 19.14 -15.38 24.87
CA ASP A 347 20.61 -15.45 24.89
C ASP A 347 21.22 -15.16 23.51
N ASP A 348 20.45 -15.40 22.44
CA ASP A 348 20.82 -15.15 21.04
C ASP A 348 21.13 -13.65 20.74
N VAL A 349 20.67 -12.73 21.60
CA VAL A 349 20.85 -11.26 21.46
C VAL A 349 22.06 -10.74 22.25
N LYS A 350 22.69 -11.58 23.09
CA LYS A 350 23.80 -11.19 23.95
C LYS A 350 25.13 -11.40 23.23
N GLY A 351 26.01 -10.39 23.25
CA GLY A 351 27.35 -10.46 22.66
C GLY A 351 27.88 -9.10 22.22
N GLU A 352 29.11 -9.10 21.70
CA GLU A 352 29.71 -7.97 20.99
C GLU A 352 29.69 -8.24 19.48
N GLN A 353 29.37 -7.23 18.69
CA GLN A 353 29.49 -7.32 17.23
C GLN A 353 30.99 -7.25 16.85
N GLU A 354 31.45 -8.15 15.99
CA GLU A 354 32.75 -8.02 15.33
C GLU A 354 32.80 -6.71 14.52
N GLU A 355 34.00 -6.16 14.28
CA GLU A 355 34.16 -4.94 13.48
C GLU A 355 33.38 -5.03 12.16
N SER A 356 32.30 -4.26 12.10
CA SER A 356 31.66 -3.89 10.85
C SER A 356 32.59 -2.87 10.20
N LEU A 357 33.17 -3.24 9.06
CA LEU A 357 33.87 -2.34 8.14
C LEU A 357 32.89 -1.33 7.52
N VAL A 358 32.14 -0.57 8.33
CA VAL A 358 31.29 0.55 7.85
C VAL A 358 32.17 1.72 7.39
N ALA A 359 33.49 1.62 7.58
CA ALA A 359 34.47 2.35 6.80
C ALA A 359 34.63 1.75 5.40
N THR A 360 33.62 1.90 4.55
CA THR A 360 33.86 1.92 3.09
C THR A 360 33.18 3.14 2.52
N GLU A 361 33.99 3.99 1.91
CA GLU A 361 33.64 5.24 1.26
C GLU A 361 32.49 5.07 0.26
N SER A 362 31.24 5.15 0.74
CA SER A 362 30.15 5.59 -0.13
C SER A 362 30.03 7.10 0.10
N THR A 363 30.62 7.88 -0.79
CA THR A 363 30.30 9.30 -0.89
C THR A 363 28.78 9.43 -0.94
N PHE A 364 28.21 10.32 -0.10
CA PHE A 364 26.80 10.69 -0.23
C PHE A 364 26.49 10.90 -1.72
N ALA A 365 25.38 10.34 -2.22
CA ALA A 365 24.86 10.82 -3.49
C ALA A 365 24.79 12.36 -3.41
N PRO A 366 25.26 13.11 -4.43
CA PRO A 366 25.31 14.56 -4.36
C PRO A 366 23.94 15.09 -3.90
N ARG A 367 23.94 15.89 -2.83
CA ARG A 367 22.72 16.53 -2.28
C ARG A 367 21.68 15.59 -1.63
N GLY A 368 22.03 14.34 -1.31
CA GLY A 368 21.12 13.41 -0.62
C GLY A 368 20.54 13.92 0.71
N ARG A 369 21.31 14.71 1.47
CA ARG A 369 20.81 15.38 2.69
C ARG A 369 19.69 16.40 2.44
N LEU A 370 19.78 17.13 1.32
CA LEU A 370 18.78 18.11 0.95
C LEU A 370 17.48 17.40 0.53
N VAL A 371 17.58 16.35 -0.27
CA VAL A 371 16.42 15.56 -0.72
C VAL A 371 15.78 14.82 0.45
N PHE A 372 16.57 14.23 1.36
CA PHE A 372 16.06 13.64 2.60
C PHE A 372 15.29 14.66 3.45
N GLY A 373 15.88 15.83 3.71
CA GLY A 373 15.23 16.90 4.47
C GLY A 373 13.94 17.39 3.79
N ALA A 374 13.95 17.56 2.47
CA ALA A 374 12.78 17.97 1.70
C ALA A 374 11.67 16.92 1.69
N GLY A 375 12.01 15.63 1.52
CA GLY A 375 11.03 14.53 1.55
C GLY A 375 10.38 14.36 2.91
N VAL A 376 11.16 14.35 4.00
CA VAL A 376 10.62 14.30 5.37
C VAL A 376 9.75 15.54 5.65
N SER A 377 10.18 16.72 5.21
CA SER A 377 9.39 17.95 5.36
C SER A 377 8.08 17.89 4.57
N ALA A 378 8.09 17.30 3.36
CA ALA A 378 6.89 17.12 2.54
C ALA A 378 5.87 16.19 3.21
N LEU A 379 6.32 15.10 3.84
CA LEU A 379 5.44 14.18 4.60
C LEU A 379 4.87 14.86 5.86
N LEU A 380 5.73 15.51 6.66
CA LEU A 380 5.31 16.22 7.87
C LEU A 380 4.44 17.46 7.59
N PHE A 381 4.50 18.01 6.38
CA PHE A 381 3.64 19.10 5.95
C PHE A 381 2.17 18.67 5.81
N VAL A 382 1.87 17.41 5.52
CA VAL A 382 0.49 16.98 5.19
C VAL A 382 -0.51 17.19 6.33
N PRO A 383 -0.22 16.83 7.59
CA PRO A 383 -1.13 17.14 8.71
C PRO A 383 -1.27 18.65 8.94
N VAL A 384 -0.20 19.42 8.72
CA VAL A 384 -0.23 20.89 8.82
C VAL A 384 -1.14 21.47 7.74
N PHE A 385 -1.01 20.99 6.50
CA PHE A 385 -1.86 21.38 5.38
C PHE A 385 -3.34 21.10 5.68
N LYS A 386 -3.69 19.88 6.11
CA LYS A 386 -5.06 19.54 6.48
C LYS A 386 -5.57 20.45 7.61
N GLY A 387 -4.77 20.64 8.66
CA GLY A 387 -5.16 21.46 9.81
C GLY A 387 -5.40 22.93 9.47
N LEU A 388 -4.59 23.51 8.57
CA LEU A 388 -4.71 24.91 8.17
C LEU A 388 -5.77 25.16 7.09
N THR A 389 -5.93 24.24 6.15
CA THR A 389 -6.80 24.44 4.96
C THR A 389 -8.17 23.79 5.09
N GLY A 390 -8.30 22.76 5.94
CA GLY A 390 -9.48 21.89 5.98
C GLY A 390 -9.63 20.96 4.77
N LEU A 391 -8.71 21.01 3.80
CA LEU A 391 -8.77 20.18 2.59
C LEU A 391 -8.29 18.74 2.89
N PRO A 392 -8.72 17.74 2.08
CA PRO A 392 -8.32 16.36 2.28
C PRO A 392 -6.80 16.14 2.23
N PRO A 393 -6.26 15.17 3.01
CA PRO A 393 -4.83 14.89 3.07
C PRO A 393 -4.14 14.61 1.73
N TYR A 394 -4.82 13.91 0.81
CA TYR A 394 -4.24 13.50 -0.47
C TYR A 394 -3.74 14.71 -1.28
N LEU A 395 -4.43 15.85 -1.20
CA LEU A 395 -4.01 17.06 -1.90
C LEU A 395 -2.73 17.65 -1.32
N GLY A 396 -2.59 17.63 0.01
CA GLY A 396 -1.36 18.02 0.70
C GLY A 396 -0.19 17.10 0.31
N MET A 397 -0.44 15.80 0.23
CA MET A 397 0.53 14.80 -0.21
C MET A 397 0.99 15.05 -1.66
N LEU A 398 0.05 15.27 -2.59
CA LEU A 398 0.38 15.60 -3.99
C LEU A 398 1.13 16.93 -4.11
N CYS A 399 0.81 17.93 -3.29
CA CYS A 399 1.57 19.17 -3.21
C CYS A 399 3.01 18.93 -2.73
N GLY A 400 3.19 18.07 -1.72
CA GLY A 400 4.50 17.64 -1.23
C GLY A 400 5.32 16.95 -2.32
N LEU A 401 4.71 15.98 -3.02
CA LEU A 401 5.34 15.28 -4.15
C LEU A 401 5.71 16.25 -5.27
N GLY A 402 4.80 17.12 -5.68
CA GLY A 402 5.06 18.12 -6.72
C GLY A 402 6.18 19.08 -6.34
N SER A 403 6.27 19.48 -5.06
CA SER A 403 7.34 20.33 -4.56
C SER A 403 8.70 19.63 -4.59
N LEU A 404 8.75 18.37 -4.14
CA LEU A 404 9.96 17.54 -4.20
C LEU A 404 10.37 17.26 -5.64
N TRP A 405 9.40 17.06 -6.54
CA TRP A 405 9.64 16.90 -7.97
C TRP A 405 10.32 18.13 -8.55
N LEU A 406 9.74 19.33 -8.37
CA LEU A 406 10.34 20.56 -8.88
C LEU A 406 11.76 20.78 -8.32
N LEU A 407 11.98 20.45 -7.04
CA LEU A 407 13.28 20.54 -6.41
C LEU A 407 14.30 19.59 -7.07
N THR A 408 13.94 18.31 -7.22
CA THR A 408 14.82 17.29 -7.82
C THR A 408 15.13 17.60 -9.29
N ASP A 409 14.15 18.07 -10.05
CA ASP A 409 14.35 18.53 -11.43
C ASP A 409 15.27 19.76 -11.51
N ALA A 410 15.12 20.72 -10.59
CA ALA A 410 15.95 21.91 -10.54
C ALA A 410 17.41 21.59 -10.17
N ILE A 411 17.64 20.71 -9.18
CA ILE A 411 19.00 20.35 -8.78
C ILE A 411 19.69 19.47 -9.83
N HIS A 412 18.97 18.59 -10.52
CA HIS A 412 19.53 17.69 -11.55
C HIS A 412 19.41 18.26 -12.97
N PHE A 413 19.11 19.55 -13.10
CA PHE A 413 19.02 20.20 -14.40
C PHE A 413 20.35 20.13 -15.16
N GLY A 414 20.32 19.63 -16.41
CA GLY A 414 21.49 19.53 -17.29
C GLY A 414 22.35 18.27 -17.11
N GLU A 415 22.04 17.40 -16.15
CA GLU A 415 22.74 16.12 -15.95
C GLU A 415 22.05 15.01 -16.78
N LYS A 416 22.70 14.53 -17.85
CA LYS A 416 22.13 13.52 -18.78
C LYS A 416 22.04 12.11 -18.19
N ASP A 417 22.92 11.76 -17.24
CA ASP A 417 23.04 10.41 -16.68
C ASP A 417 22.32 10.20 -15.34
N ARG A 418 21.41 11.11 -14.94
CA ARG A 418 20.72 11.06 -13.63
C ARG A 418 19.21 10.96 -13.70
N ALA A 419 18.68 10.34 -14.76
CA ALA A 419 17.25 10.08 -14.90
C ALA A 419 16.68 9.27 -13.72
N THR A 420 17.50 8.40 -13.11
CA THR A 420 17.14 7.56 -11.96
C THR A 420 16.92 8.32 -10.65
N LEU A 421 17.31 9.59 -10.58
CA LEU A 421 17.12 10.45 -9.41
C LEU A 421 15.88 11.35 -9.53
N LYS A 422 15.09 11.20 -10.60
CA LYS A 422 13.91 12.02 -10.83
C LYS A 422 12.64 11.27 -10.39
N VAL A 423 11.62 12.04 -10.00
CA VAL A 423 10.34 11.49 -9.55
C VAL A 423 9.65 10.54 -10.55
N PRO A 424 9.68 10.74 -11.89
CA PRO A 424 9.13 9.74 -12.83
C PRO A 424 9.75 8.35 -12.70
N TYR A 425 11.06 8.30 -12.42
CA TYR A 425 11.73 7.03 -12.17
C TYR A 425 11.24 6.43 -10.84
N ALA A 426 11.16 7.23 -9.78
CA ALA A 426 10.60 6.78 -8.50
C ALA A 426 9.16 6.25 -8.66
N LEU A 427 8.31 6.91 -9.44
CA LEU A 427 6.95 6.46 -9.77
C LEU A 427 6.92 5.13 -10.53
N SER A 428 7.96 4.78 -11.29
CA SER A 428 8.06 3.46 -11.93
C SER A 428 8.47 2.34 -10.97
N ARG A 429 8.90 2.70 -9.76
CA ARG A 429 9.45 1.78 -8.74
C ARG A 429 8.51 1.59 -7.55
N ILE A 430 7.48 2.40 -7.40
CA ILE A 430 6.48 2.22 -6.34
C ILE A 430 5.72 0.90 -6.51
N ASP A 431 5.17 0.40 -5.40
CA ASP A 431 4.35 -0.81 -5.36
C ASP A 431 2.95 -0.59 -5.96
N THR A 432 2.88 -0.51 -7.28
CA THR A 432 1.61 -0.36 -8.01
C THR A 432 0.70 -1.57 -7.80
N GLN A 433 1.28 -2.76 -7.58
CA GLN A 433 0.55 -3.98 -7.26
C GLN A 433 -0.20 -3.81 -5.92
N GLY A 434 0.49 -3.40 -4.86
CA GLY A 434 -0.11 -3.12 -3.55
C GLY A 434 -1.22 -2.06 -3.61
N ILE A 435 -1.02 -0.99 -4.39
CA ILE A 435 -2.04 0.04 -4.60
C ILE A 435 -3.31 -0.54 -5.25
N LEU A 436 -3.17 -1.35 -6.29
CA LEU A 436 -4.30 -2.00 -6.97
C LEU A 436 -4.99 -3.05 -6.09
N PHE A 437 -4.22 -3.74 -5.25
CA PHE A 437 -4.78 -4.63 -4.24
C PHE A 437 -5.69 -3.87 -3.25
N PHE A 438 -5.22 -2.74 -2.71
CA PHE A 438 -6.05 -1.90 -1.83
C PHE A 438 -7.29 -1.36 -2.55
N LEU A 439 -7.16 -0.90 -3.79
CA LEU A 439 -8.31 -0.47 -4.60
C LEU A 439 -9.37 -1.58 -4.68
N GLY A 440 -8.97 -2.81 -5.00
CA GLY A 440 -9.89 -3.94 -5.10
C GLY A 440 -10.56 -4.30 -3.77
N ILE A 441 -9.79 -4.38 -2.68
CA ILE A 441 -10.33 -4.66 -1.34
C ILE A 441 -11.33 -3.59 -0.90
N LEU A 442 -10.94 -2.32 -1.00
CA LEU A 442 -11.75 -1.23 -0.49
C LEU A 442 -13.05 -1.04 -1.30
N LEU A 443 -12.99 -1.18 -2.63
CA LEU A 443 -14.21 -1.19 -3.46
C LEU A 443 -15.12 -2.38 -3.12
N SER A 444 -14.55 -3.55 -2.86
CA SER A 444 -15.33 -4.73 -2.45
C SER A 444 -16.08 -4.48 -1.14
N ILE A 445 -15.41 -3.89 -0.16
CA ILE A 445 -15.99 -3.56 1.14
C ILE A 445 -17.04 -2.45 1.00
N GLY A 446 -16.78 -1.42 0.18
CA GLY A 446 -17.77 -0.38 -0.12
C GLY A 446 -19.06 -0.93 -0.75
N CYS A 447 -18.94 -1.98 -1.59
CA CYS A 447 -20.09 -2.69 -2.12
C CYS A 447 -20.89 -3.40 -1.01
N LEU A 448 -20.21 -4.14 -0.12
CA LEU A 448 -20.86 -4.83 1.00
C LEU A 448 -21.49 -3.83 1.99
N ASP A 449 -20.88 -2.67 2.16
CA ASP A 449 -21.40 -1.58 2.96
C ASP A 449 -22.69 -1.01 2.37
N SER A 450 -22.68 -0.71 1.07
CA SER A 450 -23.82 -0.19 0.32
C SER A 450 -25.00 -1.17 0.31
N ALA A 451 -24.72 -2.47 0.29
CA ALA A 451 -25.72 -3.54 0.39
C ALA A 451 -26.27 -3.74 1.83
N GLY A 452 -25.73 -3.04 2.84
CA GLY A 452 -26.15 -3.16 4.24
C GLY A 452 -25.62 -4.39 4.99
N ILE A 453 -24.83 -5.24 4.32
CA ILE A 453 -24.31 -6.51 4.87
C ILE A 453 -23.39 -6.24 6.08
N LEU A 454 -22.57 -5.20 6.01
CA LEU A 454 -21.69 -4.83 7.12
C LEU A 454 -22.47 -4.34 8.34
N LYS A 455 -23.59 -3.64 8.15
CA LYS A 455 -24.46 -3.21 9.25
C LYS A 455 -25.13 -4.40 9.95
N GLU A 456 -25.54 -5.42 9.19
CA GLU A 456 -26.05 -6.68 9.76
C GLU A 456 -24.98 -7.42 10.58
N LEU A 457 -23.74 -7.46 10.06
CA LEU A 457 -22.61 -8.04 10.79
C LEU A 457 -22.30 -7.28 12.08
N ALA A 458 -22.40 -5.94 12.07
CA ALA A 458 -22.21 -5.11 13.26
C ALA A 458 -23.24 -5.45 14.35
N VAL A 459 -24.52 -5.56 13.98
CA VAL A 459 -25.60 -5.96 14.90
C VAL A 459 -25.35 -7.36 15.46
N PHE A 460 -24.90 -8.30 14.62
CA PHE A 460 -24.55 -9.64 15.10
C PHE A 460 -23.42 -9.61 16.13
N LEU A 461 -22.33 -8.88 15.86
CA LEU A 461 -21.21 -8.79 16.79
C LEU A 461 -21.59 -8.06 18.08
N ASP A 462 -22.36 -6.98 18.01
CA ASP A 462 -22.80 -6.22 19.18
C ASP A 462 -23.71 -7.04 20.11
N ASN A 463 -24.48 -7.99 19.57
CA ASN A 463 -25.29 -8.90 20.37
C ASN A 463 -24.49 -10.05 21.00
N ASN A 464 -23.30 -10.37 20.47
CA ASN A 464 -22.48 -11.50 20.91
C ASN A 464 -21.21 -11.09 21.68
N LEU A 465 -20.76 -9.84 21.56
CA LEU A 465 -19.59 -9.30 22.23
C LEU A 465 -20.01 -8.31 23.31
N SER A 466 -19.51 -8.53 24.53
CA SER A 466 -19.91 -7.76 25.70
C SER A 466 -19.40 -6.32 25.74
N SER A 467 -18.35 -6.00 24.97
CA SER A 467 -17.74 -4.67 24.98
C SER A 467 -17.07 -4.31 23.64
N LYS A 468 -16.99 -2.99 23.38
CA LYS A 468 -16.35 -2.44 22.18
C LYS A 468 -14.83 -2.59 22.20
N GLU A 469 -14.24 -2.62 23.39
CA GLU A 469 -12.82 -2.94 23.57
C GLU A 469 -12.52 -4.38 23.19
N LEU A 470 -13.38 -5.33 23.55
CA LEU A 470 -13.23 -6.73 23.16
C LEU A 470 -13.35 -6.90 21.64
N LEU A 471 -14.30 -6.20 21.02
CA LEU A 471 -14.43 -6.13 19.56
C LEU A 471 -13.14 -5.62 18.90
N ALA A 472 -12.63 -4.46 19.33
CA ALA A 472 -11.40 -3.91 18.75
C ALA A 472 -10.19 -4.83 18.98
N THR A 473 -10.11 -5.45 20.16
CA THR A 473 -9.07 -6.44 20.48
C THR A 473 -9.16 -7.66 19.58
N ALA A 474 -10.37 -8.15 19.29
CA ALA A 474 -10.60 -9.30 18.41
C ALA A 474 -10.27 -8.97 16.95
N ILE A 475 -10.61 -7.76 16.49
CA ILE A 475 -10.26 -7.27 15.15
C ILE A 475 -8.74 -7.20 14.98
N GLY A 476 -8.01 -6.60 15.92
CA GLY A 476 -6.55 -6.58 15.86
C GLY A 476 -5.93 -7.97 15.99
N ALA A 477 -6.52 -8.88 16.77
CA ALA A 477 -6.06 -10.27 16.82
C ALA A 477 -6.29 -11.02 15.50
N ALA A 478 -7.44 -10.80 14.86
CA ALA A 478 -7.72 -11.33 13.53
C ALA A 478 -6.74 -10.76 12.48
N SER A 479 -6.26 -9.53 12.68
CA SER A 479 -5.26 -8.91 11.80
C SER A 479 -3.89 -9.61 11.83
N ALA A 480 -3.65 -10.53 12.76
CA ALA A 480 -2.44 -11.37 12.73
C ALA A 480 -2.49 -12.44 11.62
N LEU A 481 -3.68 -12.78 11.13
CA LEU A 481 -3.91 -13.78 10.08
C LEU A 481 -4.39 -13.16 8.77
N ILE A 482 -5.16 -12.09 8.89
CA ILE A 482 -5.84 -11.39 7.81
C ILE A 482 -5.20 -10.00 7.69
N ASP A 483 -4.99 -9.50 6.47
CA ASP A 483 -4.45 -8.14 6.32
C ASP A 483 -5.31 -7.09 7.05
N ASN A 484 -4.67 -6.07 7.61
CA ASN A 484 -5.31 -5.11 8.50
C ASN A 484 -6.23 -4.12 7.76
N VAL A 485 -5.93 -3.80 6.49
CA VAL A 485 -6.72 -2.89 5.66
C VAL A 485 -8.18 -3.37 5.48
N PRO A 486 -8.45 -4.61 5.03
CA PRO A 486 -9.82 -5.12 4.94
C PRO A 486 -10.59 -5.07 6.26
N LEU A 487 -9.94 -5.35 7.38
CA LEU A 487 -10.60 -5.38 8.69
C LEU A 487 -11.00 -3.98 9.17
N VAL A 488 -10.12 -2.99 8.99
CA VAL A 488 -10.43 -1.60 9.34
C VAL A 488 -11.49 -1.01 8.42
N ALA A 489 -11.38 -1.27 7.12
CA ALA A 489 -12.37 -0.87 6.14
C ALA A 489 -13.77 -1.46 6.46
N ALA A 490 -13.84 -2.75 6.79
CA ALA A 490 -15.09 -3.38 7.21
C ALA A 490 -15.65 -2.73 8.49
N THR A 491 -14.79 -2.44 9.47
CA THR A 491 -15.19 -1.79 10.72
C THR A 491 -15.78 -0.40 10.48
N MET A 492 -15.25 0.36 9.51
CA MET A 492 -15.80 1.66 9.13
C MET A 492 -17.20 1.55 8.52
N GLY A 493 -17.49 0.50 7.73
CA GLY A 493 -18.85 0.25 7.22
C GLY A 493 -19.80 -0.34 8.26
N MET A 494 -19.26 -0.96 9.32
CA MET A 494 -20.04 -1.53 10.42
C MET A 494 -20.56 -0.49 11.41
N TYR A 495 -19.80 0.59 11.67
CA TYR A 495 -20.10 1.56 12.71
C TYR A 495 -20.16 2.99 12.18
N ASP A 496 -21.29 3.66 12.40
CA ASP A 496 -21.56 5.01 11.90
C ASP A 496 -20.94 6.09 12.81
N MET A 497 -20.50 7.18 12.19
CA MET A 497 -19.98 8.39 12.86
C MET A 497 -21.05 9.15 13.66
N ALA A 498 -22.34 8.90 13.43
CA ALA A 498 -23.43 9.42 14.22
C ALA A 498 -23.47 8.81 15.64
N ASP A 499 -23.18 7.51 15.75
CA ASP A 499 -23.13 6.78 17.02
C ASP A 499 -21.74 6.85 17.66
N PHE A 500 -20.70 6.80 16.84
CA PHE A 500 -19.29 6.87 17.25
C PHE A 500 -18.65 8.11 16.63
N PRO A 501 -18.77 9.28 17.27
CA PRO A 501 -18.26 10.53 16.70
C PRO A 501 -16.76 10.49 16.47
N LYS A 502 -16.27 11.45 15.71
CA LYS A 502 -14.84 11.66 15.49
C LYS A 502 -14.06 11.63 16.81
N ASP A 503 -12.92 10.94 16.80
CA ASP A 503 -12.03 10.71 17.94
C ASP A 503 -12.67 9.91 19.09
N ASP A 504 -13.76 9.18 18.83
CA ASP A 504 -14.29 8.21 19.78
C ASP A 504 -13.22 7.16 20.14
N LYS A 505 -13.30 6.67 21.37
CA LYS A 505 -12.38 5.66 21.91
C LYS A 505 -12.31 4.41 21.04
N LEU A 506 -13.42 4.03 20.41
CA LEU A 506 -13.47 2.90 19.49
C LEU A 506 -12.52 3.11 18.33
N TRP A 507 -12.53 4.28 17.68
CA TRP A 507 -11.72 4.56 16.51
C TRP A 507 -10.22 4.57 16.83
N GLN A 508 -9.84 5.21 17.94
CA GLN A 508 -8.44 5.20 18.38
C GLN A 508 -7.98 3.78 18.77
N LEU A 509 -8.84 3.00 19.45
CA LEU A 509 -8.50 1.62 19.80
C LEU A 509 -8.42 0.71 18.57
N ILE A 510 -9.30 0.88 17.57
CA ILE A 510 -9.23 0.15 16.30
C ILE A 510 -7.95 0.50 15.55
N ALA A 511 -7.58 1.79 15.48
CA ALA A 511 -6.32 2.25 14.89
C ALA A 511 -5.11 1.57 15.55
N TYR A 512 -5.06 1.54 16.87
CA TYR A 512 -4.00 0.85 17.61
C TYR A 512 -4.02 -0.67 17.38
N CYS A 513 -5.18 -1.32 17.53
CA CYS A 513 -5.30 -2.76 17.47
C CYS A 513 -5.01 -3.30 16.07
N ALA A 514 -5.54 -2.69 15.02
CA ALA A 514 -5.27 -3.09 13.64
C ALA A 514 -3.83 -2.74 13.20
N GLY A 515 -3.28 -1.62 13.69
CA GLY A 515 -1.91 -1.22 13.40
C GLY A 515 -0.86 -2.15 14.04
N THR A 516 -1.11 -2.64 15.26
CA THR A 516 -0.14 -3.45 16.03
C THR A 516 -0.42 -4.95 16.02
N GLY A 517 -1.66 -5.37 15.78
CA GLY A 517 -2.07 -6.78 15.82
C GLY A 517 -1.33 -7.66 14.83
N GLY A 518 -1.01 -7.10 13.65
CA GLY A 518 -0.23 -7.76 12.61
C GLY A 518 1.20 -8.14 13.01
N SER A 519 1.72 -7.65 14.15
CA SER A 519 3.02 -8.07 14.68
C SER A 519 2.98 -9.42 15.39
N MET A 520 1.81 -9.93 15.79
CA MET A 520 1.72 -11.19 16.54
C MET A 520 2.17 -12.39 15.72
N LEU A 521 1.89 -12.41 14.41
CA LEU A 521 2.37 -13.43 13.49
C LEU A 521 3.09 -12.74 12.32
N ILE A 522 4.15 -13.36 11.82
CA ILE A 522 4.99 -12.75 10.77
C ILE A 522 4.25 -12.46 9.46
N ILE A 523 3.16 -13.18 9.17
CA ILE A 523 2.34 -12.97 7.97
C ILE A 523 1.24 -11.90 8.18
N GLY A 524 1.05 -11.42 9.40
CA GLY A 524 -0.06 -10.53 9.75
C GLY A 524 0.10 -9.08 9.28
N SER A 525 1.21 -8.74 8.63
CA SER A 525 1.43 -7.40 8.09
C SER A 525 2.37 -7.44 6.89
N ALA A 526 2.23 -6.45 5.99
CA ALA A 526 3.12 -6.26 4.85
C ALA A 526 4.60 -6.14 5.29
N SER A 527 4.86 -5.49 6.42
CA SER A 527 6.17 -5.44 7.10
C SER A 527 6.73 -6.83 7.38
N GLY A 528 5.93 -7.71 7.97
CA GLY A 528 6.35 -9.05 8.32
C GLY A 528 6.61 -9.93 7.09
N VAL A 529 5.77 -9.83 6.05
CA VAL A 529 5.97 -10.52 4.77
C VAL A 529 7.25 -10.03 4.07
N ALA A 530 7.49 -8.72 4.07
CA ALA A 530 8.74 -8.16 3.54
C ALA A 530 9.96 -8.68 4.32
N PHE A 531 9.86 -8.79 5.65
CA PHE A 531 10.91 -9.39 6.47
C PHE A 531 11.17 -10.86 6.14
N MET A 532 10.13 -11.66 5.88
CA MET A 532 10.29 -13.05 5.42
C MET A 532 11.07 -13.12 4.12
N GLY A 533 10.67 -12.33 3.11
CA GLY A 533 11.31 -12.34 1.80
C GLY A 533 12.75 -11.83 1.82
N LEU A 534 13.07 -10.89 2.71
CA LEU A 534 14.41 -10.34 2.82
C LEU A 534 15.34 -11.22 3.68
N GLU A 535 14.93 -11.69 4.86
CA GLU A 535 15.82 -12.42 5.76
C GLU A 535 15.61 -13.93 5.77
N ASN A 536 14.78 -14.46 4.86
CA ASN A 536 14.37 -15.86 4.84
C ASN A 536 13.90 -16.32 6.23
N ALA A 537 13.16 -15.44 6.92
CA ALA A 537 12.64 -15.73 8.25
C ALA A 537 11.42 -16.67 8.12
N GLU A 538 11.51 -17.84 8.72
CA GLU A 538 10.45 -18.85 8.63
C GLU A 538 9.28 -18.52 9.57
N PHE A 539 8.06 -18.81 9.13
CA PHE A 539 6.86 -18.68 9.95
C PHE A 539 6.97 -19.43 11.29
N GLY A 540 7.42 -20.70 11.25
CA GLY A 540 7.55 -21.53 12.44
C GLY A 540 8.58 -20.99 13.44
N TRP A 541 9.66 -20.38 12.95
CA TRP A 541 10.65 -19.72 13.79
C TRP A 541 10.04 -18.52 14.51
N TYR A 542 9.36 -17.63 13.79
CA TYR A 542 8.74 -16.44 14.37
C TYR A 542 7.64 -16.80 15.37
N ALA A 543 6.77 -17.75 14.99
CA ALA A 543 5.69 -18.27 15.83
C ALA A 543 6.19 -18.79 17.18
N LYS A 544 7.37 -19.43 17.18
CA LYS A 544 7.96 -20.00 18.40
C LYS A 544 8.78 -19.00 19.22
N LYS A 545 9.56 -18.14 18.55
CA LYS A 545 10.59 -17.31 19.19
C LYS A 545 10.15 -15.86 19.44
N VAL A 546 9.17 -15.35 18.70
CA VAL A 546 8.80 -13.92 18.71
C VAL A 546 7.34 -13.71 19.10
N THR A 547 6.41 -14.50 18.57
CA THR A 547 4.96 -14.34 18.80
C THR A 547 4.56 -14.18 20.27
N PRO A 548 5.09 -14.96 21.24
CA PRO A 548 4.72 -14.75 22.65
C PRO A 548 5.06 -13.34 23.15
N TRP A 549 6.18 -12.78 22.72
CA TRP A 549 6.64 -11.44 23.10
C TRP A 549 5.85 -10.35 22.36
N ALA A 550 5.62 -10.54 21.05
CA ALA A 550 4.82 -9.63 20.25
C ALA A 550 3.36 -9.56 20.75
N ALA A 551 2.76 -10.70 21.10
CA ALA A 551 1.44 -10.76 21.71
C ALA A 551 1.41 -10.08 23.08
N ALA A 552 2.44 -10.28 23.91
CA ALA A 552 2.56 -9.56 25.18
C ALA A 552 2.61 -8.04 24.96
N GLY A 553 3.34 -7.56 23.94
CA GLY A 553 3.34 -6.15 23.53
C GLY A 553 1.97 -5.65 23.10
N TYR A 554 1.30 -6.38 22.22
CA TYR A 554 -0.05 -6.07 21.74
C TYR A 554 -1.03 -5.86 22.90
N PHE A 555 -1.16 -6.84 23.80
CA PHE A 555 -2.08 -6.76 24.94
C PHE A 555 -1.63 -5.72 25.98
N ALA A 556 -0.33 -5.53 26.18
CA ALA A 556 0.16 -4.51 27.11
C ALA A 556 -0.18 -3.10 26.63
N GLY A 557 -0.06 -2.81 25.34
CA GLY A 557 -0.48 -1.50 24.81
C GLY A 557 -2.00 -1.30 24.83
N ILE A 558 -2.81 -2.34 24.62
CA ILE A 558 -4.28 -2.26 24.87
C ILE A 558 -4.54 -1.89 26.33
N GLY A 559 -3.89 -2.57 27.27
CA GLY A 559 -3.99 -2.28 28.69
C GLY A 559 -3.58 -0.84 29.02
N ALA A 560 -2.49 -0.36 28.42
CA ALA A 560 -2.02 1.01 28.55
C ALA A 560 -3.04 2.03 28.01
N TYR A 561 -3.65 1.76 26.86
CA TYR A 561 -4.69 2.59 26.26
C TYR A 561 -5.93 2.68 27.15
N ILE A 562 -6.43 1.54 27.64
CA ILE A 562 -7.60 1.50 28.52
C ILE A 562 -7.30 2.23 29.83
N LEU A 563 -6.12 2.03 30.41
CA LEU A 563 -5.69 2.71 31.63
C LEU A 563 -5.61 4.23 31.42
N GLN A 564 -4.94 4.67 30.36
CA GLN A 564 -4.82 6.09 30.00
C GLN A 564 -6.20 6.73 29.84
N THR A 565 -7.08 6.07 29.10
CA THR A 565 -8.44 6.56 28.83
C THR A 565 -9.27 6.68 30.11
N ASN A 566 -9.18 5.69 31.00
CA ASN A 566 -9.88 5.71 32.28
C ASN A 566 -9.35 6.81 33.22
N MET A 567 -8.04 7.07 33.22
CA MET A 567 -7.44 8.16 34.00
C MET A 567 -7.86 9.54 33.49
N LEU A 568 -7.91 9.73 32.17
CA LEU A 568 -8.36 10.98 31.56
C LEU A 568 -9.85 11.25 31.84
N GLN A 569 -10.70 10.22 31.85
CA GLN A 569 -12.11 10.38 32.25
C GLN A 569 -12.31 10.59 33.75
N GLY A 570 -11.54 9.90 34.59
CA GLY A 570 -11.57 10.09 36.04
C GLY A 570 -11.15 11.49 36.46
N SER A 571 -10.16 12.07 35.80
CA SER A 571 -9.71 13.45 36.05
C SER A 571 -10.72 14.51 35.60
N SER A 572 -11.44 14.29 34.48
CA SER A 572 -12.56 15.15 34.06
C SER A 572 -13.68 15.20 35.10
N ASN A 573 -14.02 14.07 35.73
CA ASN A 573 -15.04 14.02 36.77
C ASN A 573 -14.59 14.71 38.07
N VAL A 574 -13.30 14.63 38.43
CA VAL A 574 -12.74 15.34 39.59
C VAL A 574 -12.67 16.85 39.35
N VAL A 575 -12.32 17.28 38.12
CA VAL A 575 -12.33 18.70 37.74
C VAL A 575 -13.75 19.27 37.64
N ALA A 576 -14.73 18.48 37.21
CA ALA A 576 -16.14 18.86 37.23
C ALA A 576 -16.73 18.94 38.66
N MET A 577 -16.12 18.28 39.65
CA MET A 577 -16.49 18.38 41.07
C MET A 577 -15.88 19.60 41.78
N LEU A 578 -14.82 20.20 41.25
CA LEU A 578 -14.16 21.37 41.86
C LEU A 578 -15.05 22.63 41.90
N PRO A 579 -15.87 22.97 40.88
CA PRO A 579 -16.84 24.07 40.97
C PRO A 579 -17.98 23.79 41.97
N ALA A 580 -18.42 22.53 42.07
CA ALA A 580 -19.48 22.15 43.00
C ALA A 580 -19.05 22.23 44.48
N ALA A 581 -17.76 22.07 44.78
CA ALA A 581 -17.21 22.30 46.11
C ALA A 581 -17.02 23.79 46.45
N ALA A 582 -16.79 24.65 45.44
CA ALA A 582 -16.65 26.10 45.63
C ALA A 582 -17.98 26.79 45.98
N ASP A 583 -19.10 26.31 45.43
CA ASP A 583 -20.44 26.84 45.73
C ASP A 583 -20.96 26.45 47.13
N VAL A 584 -20.46 25.37 47.73
CA VAL A 584 -20.81 24.98 49.11
C VAL A 584 -20.06 25.81 50.15
N VAL A 585 -18.89 26.36 49.79
CA VAL A 585 -18.08 27.22 50.68
C VAL A 585 -18.57 28.67 50.64
N SER A 586 -19.19 29.13 49.55
CA SER A 586 -19.78 30.48 49.47
C SER A 586 -21.13 30.61 50.20
N SER A 587 -21.85 29.50 50.43
CA SER A 587 -23.15 29.47 51.12
C SER A 587 -23.07 29.21 52.63
N SER A 588 -21.87 29.09 53.21
CA SER A 588 -21.67 28.70 54.62
C SER A 588 -20.91 29.70 55.50
N LEU A 589 -20.70 30.94 55.02
CA LEU A 589 -20.18 32.05 55.84
C LEU A 589 -21.31 33.04 56.17
N PRO A 590 -21.84 33.04 57.41
CA PRO A 590 -22.70 34.12 57.90
C PRO A 590 -21.86 35.38 58.18
N LEU A 591 -22.44 36.54 57.84
CA LEU A 591 -21.97 37.90 58.15
C LEU A 591 -21.48 38.09 59.59
#